data_AF-A0A4Z1AZS0-F1
#
_entry.id   AF-A0A4Z1AZS0-F1
#
_cell.length_a   1.000
_cell.length_b   1.000
_cell.length_c   1.000
_cell.angle_alpha   90.00
_cell.angle_beta   90.00
_cell.angle_gamma   90.00
#
_symmetry.space_group_name_H-M   'P 1'
#
loop_
_entity.id
_entity.type
_entity.pdbx_description
1 polymer ?
#
loop_
_entity_poly.entity_id
_entity_poly.type
_entity_poly.pdbx_seq_one_letter_code
_entity_poly.pdbx_strand_id
1 'polypeptide(L)'
;MKNLKYQIHEIKDGVISADLTSKLNALRNLVADEKERAEEYKKMLVASNDQVAAYTANESIQNHFVYLAVINSIFTDVSSMIEQVEHHYNNAIEELKNASLPTDQSESNA
;
A
#
# COMPACT_ATOMS: atom_id res chain seq x y z
N MET A 1 7.52 22.59 -21.25
CA MET A 1 6.64 22.42 -20.08
C MET A 1 5.47 21.46 -20.30
N LYS A 2 4.72 21.49 -21.41
CA LYS A 2 3.58 20.56 -21.64
C LYS A 2 3.96 19.06 -21.53
N ASN A 3 5.11 18.66 -22.11
CA ASN A 3 5.59 17.28 -22.05
C ASN A 3 5.91 16.83 -20.60
N LEU A 4 6.58 17.68 -19.82
CA LEU A 4 6.92 17.40 -18.42
C LEU A 4 5.67 17.28 -17.54
N LYS A 5 4.68 18.16 -17.74
CA LYS A 5 3.40 18.07 -17.04
C LYS A 5 2.67 16.74 -17.32
N TYR A 6 2.70 16.29 -18.56
CA TYR A 6 2.12 15.00 -18.96
C TYR A 6 2.84 13.83 -18.30
N GLN A 7 4.18 13.81 -18.32
CA GLN A 7 4.98 12.78 -17.66
C GLN A 7 4.72 12.69 -16.15
N ILE A 8 4.57 13.84 -15.47
CA ILE A 8 4.23 13.90 -14.04
C ILE A 8 2.84 13.30 -13.75
N HIS A 9 1.85 13.49 -14.64
CA HIS A 9 0.54 12.86 -14.51
C HIS A 9 0.62 11.36 -14.70
N GLU A 10 1.30 10.88 -15.75
CA GLU A 10 1.45 9.44 -16.03
C GLU A 10 2.10 8.68 -14.86
N ILE A 11 3.09 9.29 -14.18
CA ILE A 11 3.72 8.68 -12.99
C ILE A 11 2.71 8.55 -11.84
N LYS A 12 1.94 9.61 -11.55
CA LYS A 12 0.91 9.58 -10.51
C LYS A 12 -0.17 8.55 -10.83
N ASP A 13 -0.69 8.58 -12.05
CA ASP A 13 -1.76 7.70 -12.49
C ASP A 13 -1.28 6.25 -12.51
N GLY A 14 -0.03 5.97 -12.92
CA GLY A 14 0.55 4.63 -12.87
C GLY A 14 0.63 4.05 -11.46
N VAL A 15 0.96 4.87 -10.46
CA VAL A 15 1.02 4.45 -9.06
C VAL A 15 -0.39 4.25 -8.47
N ILE A 16 -1.32 5.17 -8.74
CA ILE A 16 -2.67 5.12 -8.17
C ILE A 16 -3.52 4.03 -8.85
N SER A 17 -3.45 3.91 -10.18
CA SER A 17 -4.23 2.92 -10.94
C SER A 17 -3.78 1.48 -10.68
N ALA A 18 -2.59 1.28 -10.13
CA ALA A 18 -2.12 -0.04 -9.73
C ALA A 18 -2.98 -0.67 -8.61
N ASP A 19 -3.83 0.11 -7.92
CA ASP A 19 -4.82 -0.33 -6.91
C ASP A 19 -4.22 -1.35 -5.92
N LEU A 20 -2.99 -1.06 -5.46
CA LEU A 20 -2.19 -1.97 -4.64
C LEU A 20 -2.78 -2.10 -3.23
N THR A 21 -3.35 -1.03 -2.69
CA THR A 21 -3.99 -1.02 -1.37
C THR A 21 -5.19 -1.96 -1.31
N SER A 22 -6.03 -1.99 -2.35
CA SER A 22 -7.15 -2.93 -2.47
C SER A 22 -6.67 -4.39 -2.53
N LYS A 23 -5.65 -4.68 -3.34
CA LYS A 23 -5.06 -6.02 -3.44
C LYS A 23 -4.45 -6.49 -2.12
N LEU A 24 -3.73 -5.60 -1.41
CA LEU A 24 -3.17 -5.89 -0.10
C LEU A 24 -4.24 -6.11 0.96
N ASN A 25 -5.34 -5.35 0.92
CA ASN A 25 -6.50 -5.57 1.79
C ASN A 25 -7.15 -6.93 1.53
N ALA A 26 -7.33 -7.32 0.26
CA ALA A 26 -7.86 -8.63 -0.10
C ALA A 26 -6.96 -9.77 0.43
N LEU A 27 -5.64 -9.63 0.28
CA LEU A 27 -4.68 -10.61 0.82
C LEU A 27 -4.70 -10.66 2.35
N ARG A 28 -4.80 -9.51 3.03
CA ARG A 28 -4.92 -9.44 4.49
C ARG A 28 -6.16 -10.21 4.98
N ASN A 29 -7.30 -10.00 4.32
CA ASN A 29 -8.54 -10.69 4.68
C ASN A 29 -8.42 -12.19 4.44
N LEU A 30 -7.87 -12.61 3.30
CA LEU A 30 -7.65 -14.03 3.02
C LEU A 30 -6.81 -14.73 4.10
N VAL A 31 -5.69 -14.11 4.52
CA VAL A 31 -4.84 -14.70 5.56
C VAL A 31 -5.52 -14.69 6.93
N ALA A 32 -6.32 -13.67 7.25
CA ALA A 32 -7.11 -13.65 8.48
C ALA A 32 -8.14 -14.79 8.50
N ASP A 33 -8.83 -15.03 7.39
CA ASP A 33 -9.80 -16.11 7.27
C ASP A 33 -9.13 -17.50 7.35
N GLU A 34 -7.97 -17.69 6.72
CA GLU A 34 -7.20 -18.94 6.83
C GLU A 34 -6.69 -19.18 8.25
N LYS A 35 -6.30 -18.12 8.96
CA LYS A 35 -5.92 -18.20 10.36
C LYS A 35 -7.09 -18.66 11.24
N GLU A 36 -8.28 -18.09 11.05
CA GLU A 36 -9.49 -18.50 11.77
C GLU A 36 -9.83 -19.97 11.51
N ARG A 37 -9.82 -20.39 10.24
CA ARG A 37 -10.00 -21.81 9.87
C ARG A 37 -8.98 -22.73 10.55
N ALA A 38 -7.70 -22.33 10.60
CA ALA A 38 -6.66 -23.12 11.24
C ALA A 38 -6.88 -23.22 12.76
N GLU A 39 -7.36 -22.15 13.41
CA GLU A 39 -7.74 -22.16 14.83
C GLU A 39 -8.92 -23.09 15.11
N GLU A 40 -9.95 -23.08 14.26
CA GLU A 40 -11.08 -24.01 14.36
C GLU A 40 -10.65 -25.45 14.17
N TYR A 41 -9.84 -25.73 13.14
CA TYR A 41 -9.32 -27.07 12.89
C TYR A 41 -8.48 -27.59 14.06
N LYS A 42 -7.61 -26.74 14.64
CA LYS A 42 -6.86 -27.08 15.85
C LYS A 42 -7.79 -27.46 17.01
N LYS A 43 -8.89 -26.73 17.24
CA LYS A 43 -9.87 -27.06 18.30
C LYS A 43 -10.46 -28.46 18.08
N MET A 44 -10.79 -28.83 16.84
CA MET A 44 -11.30 -30.17 16.49
C MET A 44 -10.27 -31.28 16.76
N LEU A 45 -9.00 -31.03 16.42
CA LEU A 45 -7.91 -31.98 16.67
C LEU A 45 -7.66 -32.21 18.16
N VAL A 46 -7.69 -31.13 18.96
CA VAL A 46 -7.61 -31.24 20.43
C VAL A 46 -8.78 -32.04 20.99
N ALA A 47 -10.01 -31.80 20.51
CA ALA A 47 -11.20 -32.53 20.95
C ALA A 47 -11.16 -34.03 20.58
N SER A 48 -10.45 -34.40 19.51
CA SER A 48 -10.21 -35.79 19.10
C SER A 48 -8.95 -36.41 19.71
N ASN A 49 -8.26 -35.68 20.59
CA ASN A 49 -7.00 -36.07 21.22
C ASN A 49 -5.83 -36.33 20.23
N ASP A 50 -5.89 -35.75 19.03
CA ASP A 50 -4.79 -35.80 18.06
C ASP A 50 -3.79 -34.67 18.32
N GLN A 51 -2.93 -34.89 19.33
CA GLN A 51 -1.99 -33.88 19.81
C GLN A 51 -0.90 -33.52 18.79
N VAL A 52 -0.49 -34.48 17.94
CA VAL A 52 0.57 -34.25 16.93
C VAL A 52 0.04 -33.38 15.80
N ALA A 53 -1.17 -33.67 15.30
CA ALA A 53 -1.81 -32.82 14.31
C ALA A 53 -2.13 -31.44 14.89
N ALA A 54 -2.59 -31.36 16.15
CA ALA A 54 -2.88 -30.08 16.80
C ALA A 54 -1.62 -29.21 16.97
N TYR A 55 -0.47 -29.81 17.23
CA TYR A 55 0.82 -29.12 17.25
C TYR A 55 1.17 -28.54 15.87
N THR A 56 1.03 -29.34 14.81
CA THR A 56 1.30 -28.91 13.43
C THR A 56 0.36 -27.77 13.01
N ALA A 57 -0.92 -27.86 13.36
CA ALA A 57 -1.89 -26.77 13.14
C ALA A 57 -1.47 -25.48 13.88
N ASN A 58 -0.87 -25.60 15.07
CA ASN A 58 -0.35 -24.46 15.82
C ASN A 58 0.81 -23.75 15.09
N GLU A 59 1.73 -24.51 14.49
CA GLU A 59 2.80 -23.92 13.65
C GLU A 59 2.21 -23.17 12.45
N SER A 60 1.20 -23.73 11.78
CA SER A 60 0.49 -23.04 10.69
C SER A 60 -0.16 -21.74 11.15
N ILE A 61 -0.77 -21.70 12.34
CA ILE A 61 -1.36 -20.47 12.90
C ILE A 61 -0.29 -19.41 13.14
N GLN A 62 0.89 -19.79 13.66
CA GLN A 62 2.01 -18.86 13.85
C GLN A 62 2.51 -18.29 12.52
N ASN A 63 2.58 -19.12 11.47
CA ASN A 63 2.94 -18.65 10.13
C ASN A 63 1.92 -17.62 9.60
N HIS A 64 0.62 -17.84 9.79
CA HIS A 64 -0.40 -16.86 9.41
C HIS A 64 -0.28 -15.53 10.17
N PHE A 65 0.11 -15.54 11.46
CA PHE A 65 0.43 -14.31 12.19
C PHE A 65 1.61 -13.55 11.56
N VAL A 66 2.67 -14.25 11.18
CA VAL A 66 3.83 -13.64 10.51
C VAL A 66 3.43 -13.06 9.16
N TYR A 67 2.64 -13.79 8.36
CA TYR A 67 2.15 -13.30 7.08
C TYR A 67 1.31 -12.03 7.23
N LEU A 68 0.38 -11.99 8.20
CA LEU A 68 -0.39 -10.78 8.49
C LEU A 68 0.49 -9.60 8.90
N ALA A 69 1.52 -9.84 9.72
CA ALA A 69 2.45 -8.78 10.12
C ALA A 69 3.20 -8.19 8.92
N VAL A 70 3.71 -9.05 8.03
CA VAL A 70 4.41 -8.63 6.80
C VAL A 70 3.47 -7.89 5.86
N ILE A 71 2.25 -8.41 5.62
CA ILE A 71 1.25 -7.76 4.76
C ILE A 71 0.89 -6.38 5.31
N ASN A 72 0.71 -6.25 6.62
CA ASN A 72 0.41 -4.96 7.25
C ASN A 72 1.58 -3.97 7.11
N SER A 73 2.83 -4.42 7.24
CA SER A 73 4.01 -3.58 6.99
C SER A 73 4.03 -3.07 5.54
N ILE A 74 3.84 -3.96 4.57
CA ILE A 74 3.79 -3.59 3.15
C ILE A 74 2.63 -2.63 2.86
N PHE A 75 1.47 -2.85 3.49
CA PHE A 75 0.31 -1.96 3.37
C PHE A 75 0.64 -0.54 3.84
N THR A 76 1.31 -0.40 4.99
CA THR A 76 1.77 0.89 5.50
C THR A 76 2.76 1.55 4.54
N ASP A 77 3.75 0.81 4.05
CA ASP A 77 4.77 1.34 3.13
C ASP A 77 4.14 1.82 1.81
N VAL A 78 3.24 1.02 1.22
CA VAL A 78 2.52 1.37 -0.01
C VAL A 78 1.61 2.58 0.20
N SER A 79 0.92 2.66 1.34
CA SER A 79 0.07 3.81 1.64
C SER A 79 0.89 5.09 1.75
N SER A 80 2.02 5.04 2.45
CA SER A 80 2.93 6.20 2.55
C SER A 80 3.54 6.58 1.21
N MET A 81 3.89 5.60 0.36
CA MET A 81 4.39 5.86 -0.98
C MET A 81 3.35 6.59 -1.84
N ILE A 82 2.07 6.18 -1.77
CA ILE A 82 0.98 6.86 -2.50
C ILE A 82 0.84 8.30 -2.02
N GLU A 83 0.83 8.54 -0.71
CA GLU A 83 0.76 9.90 -0.13
C GLU A 83 1.94 10.78 -0.58
N GLN A 84 3.16 10.24 -0.59
CA GLN A 84 4.36 10.95 -1.04
C GLN A 84 4.29 11.28 -2.53
N VAL A 85 3.83 10.34 -3.38
CA VAL A 85 3.65 10.58 -4.81
C VAL A 85 2.62 11.67 -5.06
N GLU A 86 1.50 11.67 -4.32
CA GLU A 86 0.50 12.74 -4.42
C GLU A 86 1.05 14.10 -3.99
N HIS A 87 1.80 14.14 -2.90
CA HIS A 87 2.45 15.36 -2.41
C HIS A 87 3.44 15.93 -3.43
N HIS A 88 4.37 15.11 -3.92
CA HIS A 88 5.37 15.53 -4.91
C HIS A 88 4.73 15.94 -6.23
N TYR A 89 3.68 15.23 -6.67
CA TYR A 89 2.89 15.62 -7.83
C TYR A 89 2.31 17.02 -7.66
N ASN A 90 1.64 17.31 -6.54
CA ASN A 90 1.00 18.60 -6.31
C ASN A 90 2.03 19.74 -6.32
N ASN A 91 3.15 19.56 -5.62
CA ASN A 91 4.24 20.54 -5.58
C ASN A 91 4.82 20.79 -6.98
N ALA A 92 5.10 19.72 -7.74
CA ALA A 92 5.66 19.86 -9.09
C ALA A 92 4.69 20.58 -10.04
N ILE A 93 3.39 20.34 -9.93
CA ILE A 93 2.37 21.06 -10.71
C ILE A 93 2.29 22.54 -10.32
N GLU A 94 2.43 22.87 -9.03
CA GLU A 94 2.47 24.26 -8.56
C GLU A 94 3.73 24.99 -9.04
N GLU A 95 4.90 24.39 -8.92
CA GLU A 95 6.16 24.94 -9.41
C GLU A 95 6.10 25.21 -10.92
N LEU A 96 5.53 24.28 -11.70
CA LEU A 96 5.34 24.48 -13.13
C LEU A 96 4.38 25.63 -13.46
N LYS A 97 3.34 25.86 -12.64
CA LYS A 97 2.45 27.02 -12.80
C LYS A 97 3.21 28.31 -12.52
N ASN A 98 3.98 28.35 -11.43
CA ASN A 98 4.75 29.53 -11.02
C ASN A 98 5.85 29.88 -12.02
N ALA A 99 6.53 28.88 -12.58
CA ALA A 99 7.53 29.06 -13.64
C ALA A 99 6.94 29.46 -15.00
N SER A 100 5.63 29.29 -15.19
CA SER A 100 4.92 29.71 -16.41
C SER A 100 4.37 31.13 -16.34
N LEU A 101 4.42 31.79 -15.17
CA LEU A 101 4.02 33.18 -15.03
C LEU A 101 5.13 34.08 -15.59
N PRO A 102 4.80 35.13 -16.38
CA PRO A 102 5.79 36.10 -16.79
C PRO A 102 6.36 36.77 -15.54
N THR A 103 7.67 36.75 -15.36
CA THR A 103 8.35 37.67 -14.44
C THR A 103 8.07 39.08 -14.95
N ASP A 104 7.24 39.83 -14.22
CA ASP A 104 6.95 41.23 -14.52
C ASP A 104 8.21 42.05 -14.25
N GLN A 105 9.16 42.02 -15.21
CA GLN A 105 10.29 42.95 -15.27
C GLN A 105 9.83 44.23 -15.97
N SER A 106 8.88 44.95 -15.37
CA SER A 106 8.75 46.37 -15.62
C SER A 106 9.63 47.12 -14.63
N GLU A 107 10.95 47.09 -14.85
CA GLU A 107 11.78 48.22 -14.45
C GLU A 107 11.35 49.40 -15.32
N SER A 108 10.48 50.22 -14.75
CA SER A 108 10.06 51.51 -15.31
C SER A 108 11.28 52.44 -15.33
N ASN A 109 12.05 52.40 -16.41
CA ASN A 109 12.94 53.49 -16.79
C ASN A 109 12.08 54.65 -17.30
N ALA A 110 11.77 55.62 -16.44
CA ALA A 110 11.40 56.99 -16.80
C ALA A 110 11.56 57.92 -15.60
#